data_AF-A0A328BN80-F1
#
_entry.id   AF-A0A328BN80-F1
#
_cell.length_a   1.000
_cell.length_b   1.000
_cell.length_c   1.000
_cell.angle_alpha   90.00
_cell.angle_beta   90.00
_cell.angle_gamma   90.00
#
_symmetry.space_group_name_H-M   'P 1'
#
loop_
_entity.id
_entity.type
_entity.pdbx_description
1 polymer ?
#
loop_
_entity_poly.entity_id
_entity_poly.type
_entity_poly.pdbx_seq_one_letter_code
_entity_poly.pdbx_strand_id
1 'polypeptide(L)'
;MTSALVLGGAATVWDDVKAALELGEFSGVVAANDVGAEWPGHLDAWVSLHADKFKLWAQRRAKRGFAPAAAVFAHENRKGTAPGVTHATEWKFPGQRETGSSGLFALKVALVDLGFDKAVLCGVPMSVDGAHFFDTRPWRAAMSHRQGWSEALPHIRHKARSMGGFTADLLGRPTTEWLGG
;
A
#
# COMPACT_ATOMS: atom_id res chain seq x y z
N MET A 1 -12.75 -10.70 12.56
CA MET A 1 -11.40 -10.32 12.09
C MET A 1 -11.58 -9.32 10.96
N THR A 2 -10.86 -8.21 10.96
CA THR A 2 -10.93 -7.18 9.91
C THR A 2 -9.76 -7.33 8.93
N SER A 3 -10.03 -7.16 7.65
CA SER A 3 -9.01 -7.29 6.59
C SER A 3 -8.93 -6.03 5.74
N ALA A 4 -7.73 -5.66 5.31
CA ALA A 4 -7.48 -4.56 4.40
C ALA A 4 -6.98 -5.04 3.03
N LEU A 5 -7.46 -4.37 1.99
CA LEU A 5 -6.85 -4.41 0.67
C LEU A 5 -5.82 -3.28 0.57
N VAL A 6 -4.54 -3.62 0.34
CA VAL A 6 -3.46 -2.63 0.23
C VAL A 6 -3.06 -2.49 -1.24
N LEU A 7 -3.27 -1.30 -1.80
CA LEU A 7 -3.04 -0.99 -3.21
C LEU A 7 -1.68 -0.33 -3.41
N GLY A 8 -0.82 -0.99 -4.17
CA GLY A 8 0.47 -0.50 -4.63
C GLY A 8 0.43 0.16 -6.01
N GLY A 9 1.61 0.54 -6.49
CA GLY A 9 1.77 1.28 -7.74
C GLY A 9 2.24 0.45 -8.93
N ALA A 10 2.40 -0.88 -8.81
CA ALA A 10 2.88 -1.71 -9.92
C ALA A 10 1.80 -1.96 -10.98
N ALA A 11 2.23 -2.29 -12.20
CA ALA A 11 1.36 -2.56 -13.34
C ALA A 11 0.37 -3.71 -13.10
N THR A 12 0.71 -4.65 -12.22
CA THR A 12 -0.15 -5.77 -11.84
C THR A 12 -1.31 -5.40 -10.92
N VAL A 13 -1.39 -4.15 -10.43
CA VAL A 13 -2.32 -3.78 -9.35
C VAL A 13 -3.78 -4.13 -9.66
N TRP A 14 -4.24 -3.94 -10.89
CA TRP A 14 -5.64 -4.18 -11.24
C TRP A 14 -5.99 -5.67 -11.32
N ASP A 15 -5.09 -6.47 -11.89
CA ASP A 15 -5.24 -7.93 -11.93
C ASP A 15 -5.13 -8.53 -10.52
N ASP A 16 -4.19 -8.02 -9.72
CA ASP A 16 -4.02 -8.42 -8.32
C ASP A 16 -5.27 -8.09 -7.48
N VAL A 17 -5.87 -6.90 -7.68
CA VAL A 17 -7.12 -6.53 -7.00
C VAL A 17 -8.25 -7.45 -7.40
N LYS A 18 -8.43 -7.69 -8.71
CA LYS A 18 -9.48 -8.58 -9.21
C LYS A 18 -9.36 -9.96 -8.56
N ALA A 19 -8.17 -10.56 -8.60
CA ALA A 19 -7.92 -11.87 -8.03
C ALA A 19 -8.06 -11.88 -6.49
N ALA A 20 -7.71 -10.79 -5.79
CA ALA A 20 -7.90 -10.70 -4.35
C ALA A 20 -9.38 -10.64 -3.96
N LEU A 21 -10.19 -9.89 -4.72
CA LEU A 21 -11.65 -9.80 -4.50
C LEU A 21 -12.38 -11.10 -4.80
N GLU A 22 -11.83 -11.98 -5.65
CA GLU A 22 -12.34 -13.34 -5.85
C GLU A 22 -12.14 -14.25 -4.63
N LEU A 23 -11.19 -13.91 -3.74
CA LEU A 23 -10.93 -14.68 -2.51
C LEU A 23 -11.88 -14.33 -1.36
N GLY A 24 -12.46 -13.13 -1.37
CA GLY A 24 -13.40 -12.66 -0.35
C GLY A 24 -13.52 -11.14 -0.24
N GLU A 25 -14.28 -10.71 0.76
CA GLU A 25 -14.52 -9.30 1.06
C GLU A 25 -13.44 -8.71 1.97
N PHE A 26 -13.24 -7.40 1.86
CA PHE A 26 -12.30 -6.63 2.66
C PHE A 26 -13.04 -5.57 3.46
N SER A 27 -12.66 -5.41 4.73
CA SER A 27 -13.23 -4.42 5.63
C SER A 27 -12.77 -2.99 5.32
N GLY A 28 -11.68 -2.83 4.57
CA GLY A 28 -11.20 -1.51 4.14
C GLY A 28 -10.11 -1.55 3.07
N VAL A 29 -9.75 -0.36 2.58
CA VAL A 29 -8.79 -0.17 1.49
C VAL A 29 -7.77 0.91 1.85
N VAL A 30 -6.49 0.60 1.67
CA VAL A 30 -5.37 1.53 1.86
C VAL A 30 -4.58 1.63 0.56
N ALA A 31 -4.47 2.83 -0.01
CA ALA A 31 -3.79 3.06 -1.28
C ALA A 31 -2.46 3.80 -1.12
N ALA A 32 -1.47 3.47 -1.96
CA ALA A 32 -0.18 4.15 -2.02
C ALA A 32 -0.04 5.02 -3.28
N ASN A 33 0.36 6.29 -3.12
CA ASN A 33 0.72 7.19 -4.23
C ASN A 33 -0.38 7.29 -5.32
N ASP A 34 -0.02 7.26 -6.61
CA ASP A 34 -0.91 7.44 -7.74
C ASP A 34 -2.15 6.54 -7.78
N VAL A 35 -2.08 5.32 -7.23
CA VAL A 35 -3.23 4.39 -7.27
C VAL A 35 -4.43 4.94 -6.51
N GLY A 36 -4.21 5.73 -5.46
CA GLY A 36 -5.30 6.34 -4.71
C GLY A 36 -6.07 7.39 -5.51
N ALA A 37 -5.49 7.98 -6.57
CA ALA A 37 -6.23 8.87 -7.46
C ALA A 37 -7.00 8.12 -8.54
N GLU A 38 -6.65 6.86 -8.80
CA GLU A 38 -7.21 6.03 -9.87
C GLU A 38 -8.25 5.01 -9.36
N TRP A 39 -8.18 4.64 -8.07
CA TRP A 39 -9.13 3.72 -7.45
C TRP A 39 -10.53 4.34 -7.34
N PRO A 40 -11.58 3.80 -7.98
CA PRO A 40 -12.92 4.39 -7.92
C PRO A 40 -13.62 4.15 -6.57
N GLY A 41 -13.18 3.14 -5.82
CA GLY A 41 -13.79 2.75 -4.55
C GLY A 41 -13.45 3.67 -3.38
N HIS A 42 -14.01 3.31 -2.22
CA HIS A 42 -13.68 3.92 -0.93
C HIS A 42 -12.20 3.74 -0.59
N LEU A 43 -11.64 4.71 0.12
CA LEU A 43 -10.30 4.68 0.67
C LEU A 43 -10.35 5.06 2.15
N ASP A 44 -10.03 4.10 3.02
CA ASP A 44 -9.88 4.34 4.45
C ASP A 44 -8.61 5.14 4.72
N ALA A 45 -7.54 4.86 3.95
CA ALA A 45 -6.35 5.69 3.95
C ALA A 45 -5.69 5.80 2.57
N TRP A 46 -5.08 6.97 2.35
CA TRP A 46 -4.21 7.23 1.22
C TRP A 46 -2.84 7.68 1.71
N VAL A 47 -1.81 6.93 1.32
CA VAL A 47 -0.50 6.96 1.96
C VAL A 47 0.57 7.37 0.93
N SER A 48 1.50 8.24 1.33
CA SER A 48 2.63 8.61 0.47
C SER A 48 3.84 9.11 1.26
N LEU A 49 5.03 8.83 0.72
CA LEU A 49 6.28 9.48 1.14
C LEU A 49 6.46 10.87 0.47
N HIS A 50 5.62 11.19 -0.51
CA HIS A 50 5.66 12.42 -1.30
C HIS A 50 4.40 13.25 -1.01
N ALA A 51 4.34 13.83 0.19
CA ALA A 51 3.18 14.59 0.65
C ALA A 51 2.84 15.78 -0.27
N ASP A 52 3.85 16.35 -0.94
CA ASP A 52 3.71 17.43 -1.92
C ASP A 52 2.82 17.06 -3.12
N LYS A 53 2.66 15.76 -3.41
CA LYS A 53 1.90 15.27 -4.55
C LYS A 53 0.39 15.17 -4.28
N PHE A 54 -0.03 15.12 -3.00
CA PHE A 54 -1.43 14.91 -2.66
C PHE A 54 -2.36 15.98 -3.22
N LYS A 55 -1.93 17.25 -3.31
CA LYS A 55 -2.74 18.31 -3.92
C LYS A 55 -3.14 17.96 -5.35
N LEU A 56 -2.17 17.55 -6.18
CA LEU A 56 -2.42 17.19 -7.58
C LEU A 56 -3.25 15.91 -7.68
N TRP A 57 -2.92 14.91 -6.87
CA TRP A 57 -3.64 13.64 -6.91
C TRP A 57 -5.08 13.77 -6.42
N ALA A 58 -5.36 14.57 -5.38
CA ALA A 58 -6.70 14.84 -4.91
C ALA A 58 -7.54 15.58 -5.97
N GLN A 59 -6.94 16.53 -6.70
CA GLN A 59 -7.59 17.17 -7.86
C GLN A 59 -7.91 16.15 -8.96
N ARG A 60 -6.99 15.23 -9.28
CA ARG A 60 -7.21 14.16 -10.26
C ARG A 60 -8.36 13.25 -9.83
N ARG A 61 -8.38 12.81 -8.56
CA ARG A 61 -9.44 12.00 -7.96
C ARG A 61 -10.81 12.70 -8.02
N ALA A 62 -10.87 13.97 -7.63
CA ALA A 62 -12.09 14.77 -7.66
C ALA A 62 -12.62 14.97 -9.10
N LYS A 63 -11.74 15.22 -10.07
CA LYS A 63 -12.12 15.34 -11.50
C LYS A 63 -12.76 14.06 -12.05
N ARG A 64 -12.38 12.90 -11.51
CA ARG A 64 -12.98 11.59 -11.86
C ARG A 64 -14.30 11.31 -11.14
N GLY A 65 -14.75 12.20 -10.25
CA GLY A 65 -15.98 12.03 -9.46
C GLY A 65 -15.83 11.04 -8.30
N PHE A 66 -14.60 10.67 -7.93
CA PHE A 66 -14.38 9.74 -6.81
C PHE A 66 -14.41 10.48 -5.47
N ALA A 67 -15.00 9.85 -4.45
CA ALA A 67 -15.06 10.40 -3.09
C ALA A 67 -13.65 10.62 -2.51
N PRO A 68 -13.41 11.67 -1.71
CA PRO A 68 -12.10 11.87 -1.06
C PRO A 68 -11.72 10.68 -0.16
N ALA A 69 -10.43 10.47 0.08
CA ALA A 69 -9.98 9.48 1.05
C ALA A 69 -10.37 9.92 2.48
N ALA A 70 -10.76 8.97 3.33
CA ALA A 70 -11.14 9.25 4.72
C ALA A 70 -9.95 9.79 5.53
N ALA A 71 -8.76 9.23 5.30
CA ALA A 71 -7.51 9.73 5.86
C ALA A 71 -6.40 9.82 4.81
N VAL A 72 -5.50 10.78 5.00
CA VAL A 72 -4.32 11.00 4.17
C VAL A 72 -3.09 10.97 5.07
N PHE A 73 -2.26 9.95 4.91
CA PHE A 73 -1.07 9.70 5.71
C PHE A 73 0.18 10.13 4.95
N ALA A 74 1.00 10.92 5.62
CA ALA A 74 2.37 11.20 5.20
C ALA A 74 3.36 10.81 6.28
N HIS A 75 4.63 10.73 5.90
CA HIS A 75 5.68 10.41 6.83
C HIS A 75 6.08 11.64 7.66
N GLU A 76 6.37 11.45 8.96
CA GLU A 76 6.91 12.51 9.81
C GLU A 76 8.34 12.84 9.39
N ASN A 77 8.53 13.86 8.54
CA ASN A 77 9.85 14.49 8.47
C ASN A 77 9.93 15.92 7.89
N ARG A 78 8.82 16.64 7.70
CA ARG A 78 8.93 18.05 7.27
C ARG A 78 7.92 18.96 7.96
N LYS A 79 8.47 20.06 8.49
CA LYS A 79 7.75 21.26 8.93
C LYS A 79 6.62 21.59 7.95
N GLY A 80 5.40 21.65 8.49
CA GLY A 80 4.16 21.92 7.77
C GLY A 80 3.62 20.67 7.10
N THR A 81 2.55 20.09 7.64
CA THR A 81 1.74 19.11 6.93
C THR A 81 1.34 19.71 5.58
N ALA A 82 1.74 19.09 4.48
CA ALA A 82 1.34 19.54 3.15
C ALA A 82 -0.20 19.64 3.12
N PRO A 83 -0.79 20.65 2.45
CA PRO A 83 -2.24 20.80 2.40
C PRO A 83 -2.93 19.49 1.98
N GLY A 84 -3.85 19.03 2.83
CA GLY A 84 -4.60 17.78 2.61
C GLY A 84 -4.06 16.55 3.34
N VAL A 85 -2.89 16.61 3.98
CA VAL A 85 -2.43 15.55 4.91
C VAL A 85 -3.21 15.66 6.22
N THR A 86 -3.85 14.57 6.63
CA THR A 86 -4.62 14.52 7.88
C THR A 86 -3.86 13.84 9.01
N HIS A 87 -2.90 12.97 8.69
CA HIS A 87 -2.11 12.22 9.67
C HIS A 87 -0.63 12.19 9.27
N ALA A 88 0.24 12.34 10.26
CA ALA A 88 1.66 12.08 10.13
C ALA A 88 2.01 10.87 11.01
N THR A 89 2.85 9.98 10.50
CA THR A 89 3.27 8.79 11.25
C THR A 89 4.66 8.32 10.79
N GLU A 90 5.34 7.52 11.61
CA GLU A 90 6.59 6.89 11.20
C GLU A 90 6.32 5.91 10.05
N TRP A 91 7.10 6.03 8.97
CA TRP A 91 6.92 5.21 7.76
C TRP A 91 7.60 3.85 7.82
N LYS A 92 8.34 3.61 8.90
CA LYS A 92 9.03 2.36 9.20
C LYS A 92 8.30 1.63 10.33
N PHE A 93 8.31 0.31 10.30
CA PHE A 93 7.98 -0.51 11.46
C PHE A 93 9.08 -0.38 12.54
N PRO A 94 8.73 -0.60 13.82
CA PRO A 94 9.70 -0.54 14.91
C PRO A 94 10.93 -1.43 14.67
N GLY A 95 12.12 -0.85 14.82
CA GLY A 95 13.39 -1.55 14.65
C GLY A 95 13.89 -1.69 13.21
N GLN A 96 13.15 -1.20 12.21
CA GLN A 96 13.66 -1.15 10.84
C GLN A 96 14.70 -0.04 10.64
N ARG A 97 15.76 -0.37 9.91
CA ARG A 97 16.79 0.59 9.49
C ARG A 97 16.54 1.02 8.05
N GLU A 98 16.22 0.07 7.19
CA GLU A 98 15.98 0.30 5.76
C GLU A 98 14.52 0.66 5.45
N THR A 99 14.29 1.25 4.27
CA THR A 99 12.94 1.60 3.80
C THR A 99 12.38 0.52 2.86
N GLY A 100 11.10 0.18 3.00
CA GLY A 100 10.43 -0.85 2.17
C GLY A 100 9.55 -0.33 1.03
N SER A 101 9.81 0.88 0.53
CA SER A 101 8.96 1.63 -0.43
C SER A 101 7.60 2.09 0.16
N SER A 102 6.82 2.83 -0.63
CA SER A 102 5.46 3.27 -0.25
C SER A 102 4.49 2.09 -0.05
N GLY A 103 4.74 0.92 -0.66
CA GLY A 103 3.91 -0.27 -0.44
C GLY A 103 4.03 -0.82 0.98
N LEU A 104 5.24 -0.86 1.55
CA LEU A 104 5.43 -1.26 2.95
C LEU A 104 4.88 -0.20 3.91
N PHE A 105 4.99 1.08 3.55
CA PHE A 105 4.38 2.14 4.36
C PHE A 105 2.85 2.03 4.39
N ALA A 106 2.21 1.78 3.24
CA ALA A 106 0.77 1.53 3.20
C ALA A 106 0.35 0.31 4.02
N LEU A 107 1.16 -0.77 4.00
CA LEU A 107 0.93 -1.94 4.86
C LEU A 107 1.04 -1.58 6.35
N LYS A 108 2.02 -0.77 6.74
CA LYS A 108 2.16 -0.29 8.12
C LYS A 108 0.93 0.50 8.54
N VAL A 109 0.45 1.42 7.70
CA VAL A 109 -0.77 2.19 7.97
C VAL A 109 -1.97 1.27 8.15
N ALA A 110 -2.15 0.28 7.28
CA ALA A 110 -3.23 -0.70 7.42
C ALA A 110 -3.17 -1.47 8.76
N LEU A 111 -2.02 -2.07 9.08
CA LEU A 111 -1.91 -2.98 10.23
C LEU A 111 -1.75 -2.27 11.57
N VAL A 112 -1.10 -1.11 11.59
CA VAL A 112 -0.70 -0.42 12.84
C VAL A 112 -1.58 0.78 13.10
N ASP A 113 -1.71 1.70 12.14
CA ASP A 113 -2.42 2.96 12.37
C ASP A 113 -3.95 2.78 12.27
N LEU A 114 -4.43 1.91 11.37
CA LEU A 114 -5.86 1.60 11.22
C LEU A 114 -6.30 0.33 11.96
N GLY A 115 -5.35 -0.49 12.41
CA GLY A 115 -5.63 -1.66 13.25
C GLY A 115 -6.33 -2.82 12.54
N PHE A 116 -6.17 -2.97 11.22
CA PHE A 116 -6.65 -4.17 10.52
C PHE A 116 -5.88 -5.40 11.00
N ASP A 117 -6.59 -6.51 11.22
CA ASP A 117 -5.98 -7.76 11.68
C ASP A 117 -5.11 -8.40 10.58
N LYS A 118 -5.59 -8.31 9.32
CA LYS A 118 -4.96 -8.88 8.12
C LYS A 118 -4.89 -7.87 6.98
N ALA A 119 -3.94 -8.05 6.07
CA ALA A 119 -3.83 -7.26 4.85
C ALA A 119 -3.39 -8.11 3.65
N VAL A 120 -3.97 -7.83 2.48
CA VAL A 120 -3.55 -8.38 1.19
C VAL A 120 -2.94 -7.28 0.33
N LEU A 121 -1.71 -7.49 -0.12
CA LEU A 121 -0.97 -6.58 -0.99
C LEU A 121 -1.29 -6.86 -2.46
N CYS A 122 -1.79 -5.84 -3.16
CA CYS A 122 -2.03 -5.85 -4.61
C CYS A 122 -1.13 -4.81 -5.26
N GLY A 123 -0.41 -5.16 -6.34
CA GLY A 123 0.48 -4.22 -7.02
C GLY A 123 1.74 -3.85 -6.24
N VAL A 124 2.24 -4.75 -5.38
CA VAL A 124 3.47 -4.56 -4.59
C VAL A 124 4.48 -5.71 -4.82
N PRO A 125 4.84 -6.05 -6.06
CA PRO A 125 5.69 -7.22 -6.34
C PRO A 125 7.16 -7.04 -5.94
N MET A 126 7.62 -5.81 -5.73
CA MET A 126 9.03 -5.49 -5.45
C MET A 126 10.01 -6.14 -6.45
N SER A 127 9.64 -6.16 -7.73
CA SER A 127 10.44 -6.65 -8.85
C SER A 127 10.83 -5.51 -9.78
N VAL A 128 11.98 -5.67 -10.47
CA VAL A 128 12.47 -4.68 -11.44
C VAL A 128 11.52 -4.57 -12.63
N ASP A 129 10.98 -5.70 -13.10
CA ASP A 129 10.03 -5.74 -14.22
C ASP A 129 8.60 -5.34 -13.82
N GLY A 130 8.34 -5.19 -12.52
CA GLY A 130 7.05 -4.75 -11.97
C GLY A 130 6.83 -3.25 -12.10
N ALA A 131 7.09 -2.69 -13.29
CA ALA A 131 6.96 -1.29 -13.67
C ALA A 131 5.68 -0.63 -13.11
N HIS A 132 5.65 0.70 -13.02
CA HIS A 132 4.45 1.36 -12.48
C HIS A 132 3.28 1.25 -13.46
N PHE A 133 2.03 1.18 -12.96
CA PHE A 133 0.86 1.05 -13.85
C PHE A 133 0.68 2.23 -14.83
N PHE A 134 1.32 3.37 -14.54
CA PHE A 134 1.31 4.57 -15.36
C PHE A 134 2.64 4.80 -16.12
N ASP A 135 3.64 3.93 -15.94
CA ASP A 135 4.97 4.06 -16.53
C ASP A 135 5.58 2.69 -16.78
N THR A 136 5.79 2.34 -18.05
CA THR A 136 6.28 1.03 -18.49
C THR A 136 7.77 0.81 -18.26
N ARG A 137 8.51 1.82 -17.75
CA ARG A 137 9.94 1.69 -17.49
C ARG A 137 10.22 0.74 -16.31
N PRO A 138 11.28 -0.08 -16.37
CA PRO A 138 11.67 -0.95 -15.26
C PRO A 138 11.95 -0.18 -13.97
N TRP A 139 11.41 -0.65 -12.86
CA TRP A 139 11.61 -0.04 -11.55
C TRP A 139 12.85 -0.62 -10.83
N ARG A 140 14.03 -0.20 -11.29
CA ARG A 140 15.32 -0.72 -10.76
C ARG A 140 15.51 -0.51 -9.24
N ALA A 141 14.92 0.56 -8.69
CA ALA A 141 14.97 0.84 -7.25
C ALA A 141 14.18 -0.16 -6.39
N ALA A 142 13.34 -1.03 -6.99
CA ALA A 142 12.65 -2.08 -6.25
C ALA A 142 13.60 -2.93 -5.39
N MET A 143 14.80 -3.22 -5.91
CA MET A 143 15.77 -4.09 -5.25
C MET A 143 16.31 -3.49 -3.95
N SER A 144 16.57 -2.18 -3.89
CA SER A 144 17.11 -1.52 -2.70
C SER A 144 16.13 -1.50 -1.53
N HIS A 145 14.84 -1.76 -1.78
CA HIS A 145 13.81 -1.75 -0.74
C HIS A 145 13.55 -3.12 -0.13
N ARG A 146 14.06 -4.21 -0.72
CA ARG A 146 13.80 -5.58 -0.24
C ARG A 146 14.33 -5.83 1.16
N GLN A 147 15.45 -5.21 1.52
CA GLN A 147 16.00 -5.31 2.88
C GLN A 147 15.02 -4.76 3.93
N GLY A 148 14.34 -3.65 3.63
CA GLY A 148 13.27 -3.12 4.48
C GLY A 148 12.17 -4.16 4.71
N TRP A 149 11.69 -4.83 3.66
CA TRP A 149 10.70 -5.90 3.80
C TRP A 149 11.16 -7.05 4.70
N SER A 150 12.40 -7.49 4.56
CA SER A 150 12.99 -8.51 5.44
C SER A 150 13.04 -8.05 6.90
N GLU A 151 13.42 -6.80 7.15
CA GLU A 151 13.46 -6.24 8.52
C GLU A 151 12.05 -6.09 9.13
N ALA A 152 11.00 -5.90 8.32
CA ALA A 152 9.62 -5.82 8.79
C ALA A 152 8.98 -7.18 9.12
N LEU A 153 9.58 -8.30 8.70
CA LEU A 153 9.01 -9.65 8.85
C LEU A 153 8.45 -9.97 10.25
N PRO A 154 9.13 -9.64 11.37
CA PRO A 154 8.59 -9.91 12.71
C PRO A 154 7.19 -9.31 12.94
N HIS A 155 6.87 -8.21 12.25
CA HIS A 155 5.60 -7.48 12.38
C HIS A 155 4.52 -7.96 11.40
N ILE A 156 4.92 -8.44 10.22
CA ILE A 156 3.98 -8.65 9.10
C ILE A 156 3.77 -10.11 8.69
N ARG A 157 4.69 -11.03 9.01
CA ARG A 157 4.70 -12.41 8.45
C ARG A 157 3.39 -13.19 8.62
N HIS A 158 2.67 -12.93 9.72
CA HIS A 158 1.43 -13.63 10.07
C HIS A 158 0.17 -12.85 9.71
N LYS A 159 0.33 -11.58 9.35
CA LYS A 159 -0.77 -10.62 9.14
C LYS A 159 -0.90 -10.20 7.67
N ALA A 160 0.11 -10.42 6.86
CA ALA A 160 0.14 -9.97 5.48
C ALA A 160 0.33 -11.12 4.50
N ARG A 161 -0.31 -11.00 3.34
CA ARG A 161 -0.07 -11.82 2.15
C ARG A 161 0.05 -10.93 0.91
N SER A 162 0.65 -11.43 -0.16
CA SER A 162 0.81 -10.68 -1.40
C SER A 162 0.33 -11.46 -2.61
N MET A 163 -0.24 -10.75 -3.57
CA MET A 163 -0.71 -11.32 -4.84
C MET A 163 0.42 -11.65 -5.81
N GLY A 164 1.64 -11.16 -5.62
CA GLY A 164 2.73 -11.50 -6.53
C GLY A 164 4.11 -11.00 -6.17
N GLY A 165 5.08 -11.42 -6.99
CA GLY A 165 6.48 -11.01 -6.92
C GLY A 165 7.21 -11.45 -5.63
N PHE A 166 8.28 -10.74 -5.33
CA PHE A 166 9.13 -10.99 -4.16
C PHE A 166 8.37 -10.93 -2.84
N THR A 167 7.36 -10.06 -2.72
CA THR A 167 6.56 -9.98 -1.49
C THR A 167 5.67 -11.20 -1.31
N ALA A 168 5.22 -11.85 -2.41
CA ALA A 168 4.52 -13.13 -2.32
C ALA A 168 5.46 -14.27 -1.96
N ASP A 169 6.70 -14.27 -2.47
CA ASP A 169 7.72 -15.24 -2.06
C ASP A 169 8.05 -15.12 -0.57
N LEU A 170 8.10 -13.88 -0.07
CA LEU A 170 8.43 -13.56 1.32
C LEU A 170 7.30 -13.87 2.30
N LEU A 171 6.05 -13.53 1.93
CA LEU A 171 4.89 -13.55 2.84
C LEU A 171 3.94 -14.71 2.57
N GLY A 172 4.05 -15.36 1.41
CA GLY A 172 3.04 -16.25 0.88
C GLY A 172 1.92 -15.52 0.13
N ARG A 173 1.18 -16.28 -0.67
CA ARG A 173 -0.05 -15.84 -1.35
C ARG A 173 -1.27 -15.97 -0.44
N PRO A 174 -2.27 -15.08 -0.56
CA PRO A 174 -3.52 -15.23 0.19
C PRO A 174 -4.32 -16.42 -0.36
N THR A 175 -5.09 -17.03 0.53
CA THR A 175 -6.13 -18.01 0.20
C THR A 175 -7.43 -17.62 0.90
N THR A 176 -8.56 -18.18 0.47
CA THR A 176 -9.85 -17.98 1.15
C THR A 176 -9.78 -18.43 2.61
N GLU A 177 -9.11 -19.54 2.92
CA GLU A 177 -8.94 -20.01 4.30
C GLU A 177 -8.09 -19.06 5.12
N TRP A 178 -6.99 -18.53 4.55
CA TRP A 178 -6.17 -17.55 5.26
C TRP A 178 -6.93 -16.25 5.51
N LEU A 179 -7.78 -15.80 4.58
CA LEU A 179 -8.56 -14.57 4.73
C LEU A 179 -9.71 -14.75 5.73
N GLY A 180 -10.38 -15.91 5.72
CA GLY A 180 -11.55 -16.21 6.57
C GLY A 180 -11.25 -16.73 7.97
N GLY A 181 -10.01 -17.16 8.25
CA GLY A 181 -9.56 -17.64 9.56
C GLY A 181 -9.27 -16.55 10.59
#